data_AF-A0A7Y1UKD2-F1
#
_entry.id   AF-A0A7Y1UKD2-F1
#
_cell.length_a   1.000
_cell.length_b   1.000
_cell.length_c   1.000
_cell.angle_alpha   90.00
_cell.angle_beta   90.00
_cell.angle_gamma   90.00
#
_symmetry.space_group_name_H-M   'P 1'
#
loop_
_entity.id
_entity.type
_entity.pdbx_description
1 polymer ?
#
loop_
_entity_poly.entity_id
_entity_poly.type
_entity_poly.pdbx_seq_one_letter_code
_entity_poly.pdbx_strand_id
1 'polypeptide(L)'
;MSEESGPAHGIRPACALWLMVPPLAVFLLAILLFSLVAFDIDLLTEHREGFAAAGSVNRFVETNARIGWLTSVLIFYTAFLGGGIYSLRVICRYRRGRRKRVLVGAGLLTGVAVLVYLAYSGQVRNNFSFICHFTLEILGESGFYDRGEMGAIRGVVSVLNVLSGVVPVLGLMAMACAVQRAEPSLNPGPVEELESQMGRLKTIIGVSSAIMVAGILHMVAWVRWPAAFASSPEYAGQISDFAERMGLYWGAAFSLIIATFYVPSVYRLRARAEATFRAGGEEVAGRDKDEWLKAHGLAMIPSQQIPAFFALLAPLLAEPIGSSLAKLSGSPLMGG
;
A
#
# COMPACT_ATOMS: atom_id res chain seq x y z
N MET A 1 -18.07 -30.58 -44.76
CA MET A 1 -17.47 -30.64 -43.42
C MET A 1 -17.47 -29.24 -42.86
N SER A 2 -18.47 -28.95 -42.03
CA SER A 2 -18.67 -27.65 -41.40
C SER A 2 -18.02 -27.76 -40.03
N GLU A 3 -16.88 -27.11 -39.82
CA GLU A 3 -16.32 -26.98 -38.48
C GLU A 3 -17.29 -26.16 -37.63
N GLU A 4 -18.06 -26.85 -36.79
CA GLU A 4 -18.79 -26.21 -35.70
C GLU A 4 -17.77 -25.51 -34.80
N SER A 5 -17.63 -24.20 -35.00
CA SER A 5 -16.95 -23.31 -34.08
C SER A 5 -17.71 -23.31 -32.75
N GLY A 6 -17.39 -24.29 -31.92
CA GLY A 6 -17.92 -24.40 -30.56
C GLY A 6 -17.77 -23.06 -29.85
N PRO A 7 -18.80 -22.61 -29.09
CA PRO A 7 -18.84 -21.27 -28.54
C PRO A 7 -17.65 -21.08 -27.61
N ALA A 8 -16.62 -20.38 -28.10
CA ALA A 8 -15.44 -20.04 -27.35
C ALA A 8 -15.90 -19.43 -26.02
N HIS A 9 -15.76 -20.19 -24.94
CA HIS A 9 -16.10 -19.78 -23.58
C HIS A 9 -15.08 -18.72 -23.14
N GLY A 10 -15.18 -17.55 -23.78
CA GLY A 10 -14.41 -16.37 -23.45
C GLY A 10 -14.81 -15.95 -22.05
N ILE A 11 -13.89 -16.15 -21.11
CA ILE A 11 -14.00 -15.71 -19.72
C ILE A 11 -14.58 -14.28 -19.69
N ARG A 12 -15.74 -14.10 -19.03
CA ARG A 12 -16.48 -12.84 -19.06
C ARG A 12 -15.63 -11.71 -18.43
N PRO A 13 -15.57 -10.51 -19.03
CA PRO A 13 -14.80 -9.36 -18.53
C PRO A 13 -15.10 -9.00 -17.06
N ALA A 14 -16.29 -9.35 -16.57
CA ALA A 14 -16.68 -9.19 -15.16
C ALA A 14 -15.65 -9.81 -14.18
N CYS A 15 -15.00 -10.92 -14.55
CA CYS A 15 -14.19 -11.70 -13.63
C CYS A 15 -12.87 -11.01 -13.18
N ALA A 16 -12.41 -9.99 -13.91
CA ALA A 16 -11.24 -9.19 -13.54
C ALA A 16 -11.58 -8.08 -12.56
N LEU A 17 -12.69 -7.37 -12.80
CA LEU A 17 -13.18 -6.31 -11.91
C LEU A 17 -13.53 -6.87 -10.53
N TRP A 18 -14.08 -8.09 -10.48
CA TRP A 18 -14.36 -8.78 -9.22
C TRP A 18 -13.13 -9.01 -8.33
N LEU A 19 -11.90 -9.03 -8.89
CA LEU A 19 -10.68 -9.12 -8.07
C LEU A 19 -10.31 -7.80 -7.40
N MET A 20 -10.79 -6.66 -7.92
CA MET A 20 -10.53 -5.35 -7.31
C MET A 20 -11.50 -5.03 -6.16
N VAL A 21 -12.67 -5.68 -6.12
CA VAL A 21 -13.71 -5.39 -5.14
C VAL A 21 -13.29 -5.71 -3.70
N PRO A 22 -12.75 -6.90 -3.37
CA PRO A 22 -12.40 -7.21 -1.99
C PRO A 22 -11.34 -6.25 -1.38
N PRO A 23 -10.23 -5.93 -2.07
CA PRO A 23 -9.26 -4.94 -1.57
C PRO A 23 -9.87 -3.57 -1.32
N LEU A 24 -10.74 -3.10 -2.23
CA LEU A 24 -11.45 -1.82 -2.07
C LEU A 24 -12.43 -1.87 -0.88
N ALA A 25 -13.15 -2.97 -0.70
CA ALA A 25 -14.05 -3.15 0.43
C ALA A 25 -13.30 -3.14 1.76
N VAL A 26 -12.15 -3.81 1.85
CA VAL A 26 -11.28 -3.76 3.03
C VAL A 26 -10.78 -2.33 3.27
N PHE A 27 -10.36 -1.62 2.23
CA PHE A 27 -9.91 -0.23 2.36
C PHE A 27 -11.02 0.69 2.90
N LEU A 28 -12.23 0.59 2.35
CA LEU A 28 -13.38 1.36 2.81
C LEU A 28 -13.77 1.00 4.25
N LEU A 29 -13.75 -0.29 4.60
CA LEU A 29 -13.98 -0.75 5.96
C LEU A 29 -12.92 -0.20 6.92
N ALA A 30 -11.64 -0.18 6.52
CA ALA A 30 -10.57 0.38 7.33
C ALA A 30 -10.73 1.90 7.52
N ILE A 31 -11.14 2.65 6.49
CA ILE A 31 -11.45 4.08 6.65
C ILE A 31 -12.62 4.27 7.61
N LEU A 32 -13.68 3.47 7.46
CA LEU A 32 -14.87 3.57 8.30
C LEU A 32 -14.55 3.25 9.77
N LEU A 33 -13.87 2.12 10.03
CA LEU A 33 -13.46 1.72 11.38
C LEU A 33 -12.51 2.73 12.00
N PHE A 34 -11.56 3.26 11.22
CA PHE A 34 -10.69 4.34 11.69
C PHE A 34 -11.54 5.54 12.09
N SER A 35 -12.45 5.99 11.22
CA SER A 35 -13.34 7.13 11.51
C SER A 35 -14.25 6.89 12.72
N LEU A 36 -14.68 5.66 12.98
CA LEU A 36 -15.54 5.32 14.12
C LEU A 36 -14.79 5.20 15.45
N VAL A 37 -13.50 4.88 15.44
CA VAL A 37 -12.69 4.68 16.66
C VAL A 37 -11.81 5.91 16.95
N ALA A 38 -11.42 6.64 15.92
CA ALA A 38 -10.65 7.87 15.98
C ALA A 38 -11.50 9.10 16.35
N PHE A 39 -12.61 8.90 17.07
CA PHE A 39 -13.37 10.00 17.64
C PHE A 39 -12.53 10.71 18.71
N ASP A 40 -12.77 12.00 18.91
CA ASP A 40 -12.09 12.84 19.90
C ASP A 40 -10.58 13.05 19.68
N ILE A 41 -10.05 12.67 18.52
CA ILE A 41 -8.67 13.01 18.16
C ILE A 41 -8.47 14.53 18.10
N ASP A 42 -9.52 15.29 17.77
CA ASP A 42 -9.50 16.76 17.85
C ASP A 42 -9.21 17.26 19.29
N LEU A 43 -9.48 16.48 20.34
CA LEU A 43 -9.09 16.86 21.70
C LEU A 43 -7.56 16.93 21.86
N LEU A 44 -6.78 16.20 21.04
CA LEU A 44 -5.32 16.31 21.07
C LEU A 44 -4.82 17.68 20.60
N THR A 45 -5.55 18.36 19.69
CA THR A 45 -5.21 19.73 19.27
C THR A 45 -5.75 20.80 20.22
N GLU A 46 -6.79 20.47 21.01
CA GLU A 46 -7.30 21.37 22.06
C GLU A 46 -6.33 21.50 23.26
N HIS A 47 -5.50 20.48 23.54
CA HIS A 47 -4.50 20.50 24.61
C HIS A 47 -3.22 21.28 24.23
N ARG A 48 -3.39 22.54 23.82
CA ARG A 48 -2.29 23.45 23.44
C ARG A 48 -1.26 23.65 24.53
N GLU A 49 -1.65 23.50 25.79
CA GLU A 49 -0.76 23.57 26.96
C GLU A 49 0.34 22.49 26.93
N GLY A 50 0.13 21.40 26.18
CA GLY A 50 1.12 20.35 25.96
C GLY A 50 2.27 20.74 25.04
N PHE A 51 2.22 21.88 24.35
CA PHE A 51 3.28 22.32 23.43
C PHE A 51 4.13 23.47 24.01
N ALA A 52 5.42 23.43 23.72
CA ALA A 52 6.39 24.40 24.18
C ALA A 52 6.17 25.76 23.49
N ALA A 53 6.41 26.86 24.21
CA ALA A 53 6.37 28.20 23.62
C ALA A 53 7.42 28.37 22.52
N ALA A 54 7.20 29.32 21.60
CA ALA A 54 7.98 29.56 20.37
C ALA A 54 9.50 29.84 20.57
N GLY A 55 10.00 29.91 21.81
CA GLY A 55 11.43 30.06 22.13
C GLY A 55 12.07 28.89 22.88
N SER A 56 11.28 27.93 23.37
CA SER A 56 11.77 26.82 24.20
C SER A 56 11.99 25.51 23.45
N VAL A 57 11.74 25.48 22.14
CA VAL A 57 11.92 24.29 21.30
C VAL A 57 13.40 23.94 21.19
N ASN A 58 13.76 22.72 21.55
CA ASN A 58 15.11 22.21 21.34
C ASN A 58 15.36 21.99 19.84
N ARG A 59 16.11 22.91 19.23
CA ARG A 59 16.44 22.89 17.78
C ARG A 59 17.06 21.59 17.30
N PHE A 60 17.83 20.92 18.14
CA PHE A 60 18.47 19.65 17.77
C PHE A 60 17.43 18.54 17.65
N VAL A 61 16.53 18.42 18.61
CA VAL A 61 15.43 17.43 18.60
C VAL A 61 14.50 17.67 17.41
N GLU A 62 14.14 18.94 17.19
CA GLU A 62 13.35 19.38 16.04
C GLU A 62 14.01 19.00 14.71
N THR A 63 15.28 19.38 14.52
CA THR A 63 16.02 19.11 13.28
C THR A 63 16.14 17.60 13.03
N ASN A 64 16.36 16.80 14.07
CA ASN A 64 16.41 15.36 13.97
C ASN A 64 15.07 14.77 13.52
N ALA A 65 13.95 15.25 14.10
CA ALA A 65 12.61 14.83 13.68
C ALA A 65 12.31 15.21 12.22
N ARG A 66 12.67 16.43 11.81
CA ARG A 66 12.55 16.90 10.42
C ARG A 66 13.35 16.05 9.44
N ILE A 67 14.60 15.72 9.77
CA ILE A 67 15.45 14.85 8.94
C ILE A 67 14.86 13.43 8.87
N GLY A 68 14.33 12.91 9.97
CA GLY A 68 13.63 11.62 10.02
C GLY A 68 12.43 11.60 9.07
N TRP A 69 11.57 12.63 9.14
CA TRP A 69 10.47 12.79 8.20
C TRP A 69 10.95 12.91 6.76
N LEU A 70 11.93 13.78 6.46
CA LEU A 70 12.43 13.96 5.10
C LEU A 70 13.03 12.66 4.52
N THR A 71 13.70 11.86 5.34
CA THR A 71 14.19 10.53 4.96
C THR A 71 13.03 9.61 4.58
N SER A 72 11.95 9.61 5.36
CA SER A 72 10.74 8.85 5.03
C SER A 72 10.08 9.32 3.73
N VAL A 73 10.08 10.63 3.45
CA VAL A 73 9.59 11.21 2.18
C VAL A 73 10.42 10.71 0.99
N LEU A 74 11.74 10.64 1.12
CA LEU A 74 12.62 10.14 0.06
C LEU A 74 12.35 8.65 -0.23
N ILE A 75 12.20 7.83 0.82
CA ILE A 75 11.83 6.42 0.71
C ILE A 75 10.46 6.29 0.03
N PHE A 76 9.49 7.10 0.47
CA PHE A 76 8.14 7.15 -0.10
C PHE A 76 8.19 7.44 -1.60
N TYR A 77 8.84 8.53 -2.04
CA TYR A 77 8.92 8.87 -3.45
C TYR A 77 9.58 7.78 -4.27
N THR A 78 10.66 7.19 -3.77
CA THR A 78 11.37 6.10 -4.46
C THR A 78 10.45 4.89 -4.67
N ALA A 79 9.75 4.45 -3.61
CA ALA A 79 8.84 3.31 -3.67
C ALA A 79 7.63 3.60 -4.58
N PHE A 80 7.00 4.77 -4.44
CA PHE A 80 5.80 5.14 -5.18
C PHE A 80 6.07 5.39 -6.66
N LEU A 81 7.15 6.10 -7.01
CA LEU A 81 7.53 6.30 -8.41
C LEU A 81 7.95 4.99 -9.05
N GLY A 82 8.81 4.21 -8.40
CA GLY A 82 9.26 2.91 -8.90
C GLY A 82 8.11 1.94 -9.11
N GLY A 83 7.24 1.79 -8.10
CA GLY A 83 6.09 0.90 -8.17
C GLY A 83 4.97 1.42 -9.08
N GLY A 84 4.78 2.73 -9.18
CA GLY A 84 3.88 3.36 -10.17
C GLY A 84 4.33 3.09 -11.60
N ILE A 85 5.61 3.29 -11.91
CA ILE A 85 6.21 2.98 -13.22
C ILE A 85 6.07 1.48 -13.54
N TYR A 86 6.37 0.61 -12.57
CA TYR A 86 6.21 -0.84 -12.74
C TYR A 86 4.75 -1.22 -13.05
N SER A 87 3.80 -0.68 -12.28
CA SER A 87 2.36 -0.93 -12.46
C SER A 87 1.88 -0.46 -13.83
N LEU A 88 2.30 0.74 -14.26
CA LEU A 88 2.02 1.25 -15.59
C LEU A 88 2.60 0.35 -16.69
N ARG A 89 3.83 -0.17 -16.53
CA ARG A 89 4.42 -1.11 -17.50
C ARG A 89 3.60 -2.38 -17.63
N VAL A 90 3.12 -2.94 -16.51
CA VAL A 90 2.25 -4.12 -16.51
C VAL A 90 0.92 -3.83 -17.23
N ILE A 91 0.27 -2.70 -16.93
CA ILE A 91 -0.98 -2.28 -17.56
C ILE A 91 -0.79 -1.98 -19.06
N CYS A 92 0.33 -1.36 -19.44
CA CYS A 92 0.64 -1.01 -20.82
C CYS A 92 0.91 -2.26 -21.67
N ARG A 93 1.65 -3.24 -21.14
CA ARG A 93 1.91 -4.53 -21.79
C ARG A 93 0.66 -5.40 -21.95
N TYR A 94 -0.35 -5.20 -21.11
CA TYR A 94 -1.63 -5.86 -21.28
C TYR A 94 -2.28 -5.44 -22.62
N ARG A 95 -2.59 -6.42 -23.49
CA ARG A 95 -2.97 -6.19 -24.90
C ARG A 95 -4.26 -5.37 -25.08
N ARG A 96 -4.36 -4.69 -26.23
CA ARG A 96 -5.47 -3.79 -26.60
C ARG A 96 -6.74 -4.60 -26.85
N GLY A 97 -7.78 -4.34 -26.09
CA GLY A 97 -9.10 -4.95 -26.28
C GLY A 97 -10.18 -4.25 -25.46
N ARG A 98 -11.44 -4.68 -25.61
CA ARG A 98 -12.58 -4.17 -24.82
C ARG A 98 -12.34 -4.32 -23.31
N ARG A 99 -11.70 -5.42 -22.89
CA ARG A 99 -11.39 -5.70 -21.47
C ARG A 99 -10.45 -4.66 -20.85
N LYS A 100 -9.36 -4.33 -21.54
CA LYS A 100 -8.42 -3.28 -21.10
C LYS A 100 -9.12 -1.95 -20.93
N ARG A 101 -9.96 -1.54 -21.89
CA ARG A 101 -10.72 -0.28 -21.82
C ARG A 101 -11.64 -0.23 -20.60
N VAL A 102 -12.35 -1.32 -20.31
CA VAL A 102 -13.22 -1.42 -19.12
C VAL A 102 -12.40 -1.33 -17.83
N LEU A 103 -11.29 -2.06 -17.73
CA LEU A 103 -10.43 -2.03 -16.55
C LEU A 103 -9.81 -0.63 -16.33
N VAL A 104 -9.32 -0.01 -17.39
CA VAL A 104 -8.77 1.36 -17.35
C VAL A 104 -9.84 2.36 -16.98
N GLY A 105 -11.05 2.26 -17.54
CA GLY A 105 -12.17 3.12 -17.17
C GLY A 105 -12.55 2.99 -15.69
N ALA A 106 -12.66 1.75 -15.18
CA ALA A 106 -12.96 1.51 -13.78
C ALA A 106 -11.84 2.01 -12.85
N GLY A 107 -10.58 1.80 -13.24
CA GLY A 107 -9.43 2.31 -12.50
C GLY A 107 -9.37 3.83 -12.48
N LEU A 108 -9.59 4.50 -13.62
CA LEU A 108 -9.66 5.96 -13.69
C LEU A 108 -10.80 6.52 -12.84
N LEU A 109 -11.99 5.92 -12.91
CA LEU A 109 -13.12 6.31 -12.07
C LEU A 109 -12.79 6.18 -10.58
N THR A 110 -12.15 5.06 -10.19
CA THR A 110 -11.71 4.84 -8.81
C THR A 110 -10.67 5.87 -8.39
N GLY A 111 -9.68 6.15 -9.23
CA GLY A 111 -8.64 7.15 -8.97
C GLY A 111 -9.21 8.56 -8.81
N VAL A 112 -10.14 8.96 -9.68
CA VAL A 112 -10.85 10.24 -9.55
C VAL A 112 -11.65 10.28 -8.26
N ALA A 113 -12.39 9.22 -7.92
CA ALA A 113 -13.16 9.18 -6.68
C ALA A 113 -12.26 9.31 -5.43
N VAL A 114 -11.11 8.64 -5.41
CA VAL A 114 -10.12 8.77 -4.33
C VAL A 114 -9.55 10.17 -4.25
N LEU A 115 -9.19 10.79 -5.38
CA LEU A 115 -8.67 12.16 -5.40
C LEU A 115 -9.72 13.19 -4.96
N VAL A 116 -10.98 13.02 -5.37
CA VAL A 116 -12.09 13.86 -4.92
C VAL A 116 -12.31 13.69 -3.42
N TYR A 117 -12.27 12.46 -2.91
CA TYR A 117 -12.35 12.19 -1.48
C TYR A 117 -11.22 12.87 -0.71
N LEU A 118 -9.98 12.78 -1.18
CA LEU A 118 -8.82 13.44 -0.55
C LEU A 118 -8.93 14.97 -0.59
N ALA A 119 -9.39 15.53 -1.71
CA ALA A 119 -9.62 16.97 -1.83
C ALA A 119 -10.73 17.44 -0.87
N TYR A 120 -11.82 16.67 -0.79
CA TYR A 120 -12.93 16.94 0.12
C TYR A 120 -12.53 16.79 1.58
N SER A 121 -11.78 15.74 1.95
CA SER A 121 -11.25 15.57 3.31
C SER A 121 -10.28 16.69 3.68
N GLY A 122 -9.57 17.28 2.72
CA GLY A 122 -8.77 18.48 2.97
C GLY A 122 -9.61 19.69 3.42
N GLN A 123 -10.87 19.79 2.99
CA GLN A 123 -11.77 20.90 3.31
C GLN A 123 -12.63 20.63 4.55
N VAL A 124 -13.14 19.40 4.68
CA VAL A 124 -13.96 18.98 5.82
C VAL A 124 -13.04 18.32 6.83
N ARG A 125 -12.83 18.97 7.98
CA ARG A 125 -12.12 18.40 9.14
C ARG A 125 -12.77 17.08 9.54
N ASN A 126 -12.27 15.99 8.97
CA ASN A 126 -12.63 14.63 9.30
C ASN A 126 -11.43 13.92 9.93
N ASN A 127 -11.67 12.78 10.58
CA ASN A 127 -10.65 12.04 11.32
C ASN A 127 -9.44 11.66 10.44
N PHE A 128 -9.63 11.48 9.13
CA PHE A 128 -8.52 11.23 8.20
C PHE A 128 -7.68 12.49 7.93
N SER A 129 -8.34 13.63 7.72
CA SER A 129 -7.70 14.93 7.51
C SER A 129 -6.94 15.41 8.73
N PHE A 130 -7.35 14.97 9.92
CA PHE A 130 -6.65 15.27 11.17
C PHE A 130 -5.18 14.87 11.09
N ILE A 131 -4.85 13.71 10.51
CA ILE A 131 -3.45 13.25 10.35
C ILE A 131 -2.60 14.31 9.64
N CYS A 132 -3.17 14.98 8.63
CA CYS A 132 -2.49 16.06 7.92
C CYS A 132 -2.50 17.38 8.70
N HIS A 133 -3.64 17.75 9.26
CA HIS A 133 -3.82 19.06 9.91
C HIS A 133 -3.13 19.15 11.26
N PHE A 134 -3.13 18.08 12.07
CA PHE A 134 -2.45 18.02 13.36
C PHE A 134 -1.00 18.49 13.26
N THR A 135 -0.19 17.85 12.42
CA THR A 135 1.21 18.24 12.25
C THR A 135 1.34 19.64 11.66
N LEU A 136 0.53 20.02 10.67
CA LEU A 136 0.61 21.35 10.06
C LEU A 136 0.23 22.49 11.02
N GLU A 137 -0.76 22.26 11.87
CA GLU A 137 -1.23 23.21 12.86
C GLU A 137 -0.17 23.41 13.95
N ILE A 138 0.37 22.33 14.51
CA ILE A 138 1.46 22.42 15.51
C ILE A 138 2.70 23.11 14.93
N LEU A 139 3.13 22.73 13.71
CA LEU A 139 4.27 23.38 13.06
C LEU A 139 4.00 24.86 12.80
N GLY A 140 2.79 25.23 12.36
CA GLY A 140 2.41 26.61 12.11
C GLY A 140 2.28 27.45 13.37
N GLU A 141 1.75 26.88 14.45
CA GLU A 141 1.57 27.56 15.74
C GLU A 141 2.88 27.66 16.55
N SER A 142 3.86 26.78 16.28
CA SER A 142 5.16 26.80 16.95
C SER A 142 5.93 28.11 16.73
N GLY A 143 5.61 28.88 15.68
CA GLY A 143 6.36 30.07 15.28
C GLY A 143 7.79 29.78 14.80
N PHE A 144 8.18 28.50 14.70
CA PHE A 144 9.52 28.08 14.30
C PHE A 144 9.76 28.21 12.79
N TYR A 145 8.68 28.12 12.00
CA TYR A 145 8.71 28.11 10.54
C TYR A 145 8.15 29.39 9.97
N ASP A 146 8.82 29.93 8.96
CA ASP A 146 8.28 31.03 8.19
C ASP A 146 7.17 30.58 7.22
N ARG A 147 6.51 31.56 6.56
CA ARG A 147 5.43 31.26 5.61
C ARG A 147 5.91 30.48 4.38
N GLY A 148 7.14 30.71 3.94
CA GLY A 148 7.73 30.04 2.78
C GLY A 148 8.03 28.58 3.08
N GLU A 149 8.63 28.31 4.24
CA GLU A 149 8.94 26.96 4.73
C GLU A 149 7.65 26.15 4.95
N MET A 150 6.64 26.72 5.60
CA MET A 150 5.32 26.09 5.73
C MET A 150 4.66 25.82 4.37
N GLY A 151 4.82 26.74 3.41
CA GLY A 151 4.38 26.54 2.03
C GLY A 151 5.05 25.35 1.36
N ALA A 152 6.36 25.19 1.52
CA ALA A 152 7.13 24.07 0.99
C ALA A 152 6.69 22.73 1.62
N ILE A 153 6.53 22.69 2.95
CA ILE A 153 6.04 21.49 3.67
C ILE A 153 4.66 21.07 3.16
N ARG A 154 3.71 22.02 3.05
CA ARG A 154 2.38 21.77 2.49
C ARG A 154 2.44 21.27 1.05
N GLY A 155 3.33 21.82 0.23
CA GLY A 155 3.57 21.38 -1.14
C GLY A 155 4.00 19.91 -1.20
N VAL A 156 4.98 19.52 -0.38
CA VAL A 156 5.44 18.13 -0.28
C VAL A 156 4.31 17.20 0.15
N VAL A 157 3.59 17.52 1.22
CA VAL A 157 2.46 16.71 1.71
C VAL A 157 1.36 16.57 0.66
N SER A 158 1.07 17.64 -0.11
CA SER A 158 0.08 17.60 -1.18
C SER A 158 0.47 16.62 -2.29
N VAL A 159 1.74 16.61 -2.70
CA VAL A 159 2.25 15.66 -3.71
C VAL A 159 2.17 14.22 -3.16
N LEU A 160 2.55 13.99 -1.91
CA LEU A 160 2.48 12.68 -1.26
C LEU A 160 1.03 12.16 -1.20
N ASN A 161 0.06 13.04 -0.89
CA ASN A 161 -1.36 12.68 -0.89
C ASN A 161 -1.87 12.31 -2.30
N VAL A 162 -1.47 13.07 -3.33
CA VAL A 162 -1.82 12.73 -4.73
C VAL A 162 -1.23 11.37 -5.13
N LEU A 163 0.05 11.12 -4.82
CA LEU A 163 0.68 9.82 -5.09
C LEU A 163 0.00 8.69 -4.31
N SER A 164 -0.37 8.93 -3.05
CA SER A 164 -1.12 7.99 -2.20
C SER A 164 -2.49 7.64 -2.78
N GLY A 165 -3.15 8.58 -3.48
CA GLY A 165 -4.41 8.31 -4.17
C GLY A 165 -4.22 7.56 -5.49
N VAL A 166 -3.21 7.92 -6.29
CA VAL A 166 -3.05 7.42 -7.66
C VAL A 166 -2.34 6.07 -7.72
N VAL A 167 -1.21 5.90 -7.02
CA VAL A 167 -0.35 4.72 -7.19
C VAL A 167 -1.02 3.42 -6.71
N PRO A 168 -1.74 3.37 -5.58
CA PRO A 168 -2.46 2.15 -5.18
C PRO A 168 -3.52 1.72 -6.19
N VAL A 169 -4.20 2.68 -6.84
CA VAL A 169 -5.17 2.38 -7.91
C VAL A 169 -4.47 1.76 -9.13
N LEU A 170 -3.31 2.29 -9.52
CA LEU A 170 -2.48 1.68 -10.56
C LEU A 170 -2.01 0.27 -10.15
N GLY A 171 -1.62 0.09 -8.89
CA GLY A 171 -1.26 -1.22 -8.33
C GLY A 171 -2.41 -2.22 -8.44
N LEU A 172 -3.63 -1.85 -8.03
CA LEU A 172 -4.83 -2.70 -8.14
C LEU A 172 -5.14 -3.08 -9.59
N MET A 173 -5.04 -2.12 -10.52
CA MET A 173 -5.22 -2.40 -11.95
C MET A 173 -4.15 -3.35 -12.49
N ALA A 174 -2.88 -3.12 -12.15
CA ALA A 174 -1.77 -3.95 -12.58
C ALA A 174 -1.88 -5.37 -11.99
N MET A 175 -2.33 -5.50 -10.76
CA MET A 175 -2.64 -6.76 -10.09
C MET A 175 -3.75 -7.51 -10.83
N ALA A 176 -4.85 -6.84 -11.18
CA ALA A 176 -5.92 -7.43 -11.98
C ALA A 176 -5.45 -7.83 -13.40
N CYS A 177 -4.50 -7.10 -13.99
CA CYS A 177 -3.87 -7.48 -15.27
C CYS A 177 -2.98 -8.73 -15.13
N ALA A 178 -2.21 -8.85 -14.03
CA ALA A 178 -1.21 -9.90 -13.85
C ALA A 178 -1.81 -11.32 -13.80
N VAL A 179 -3.04 -11.46 -13.32
CA VAL A 179 -3.75 -12.74 -13.13
C VAL A 179 -4.59 -13.14 -14.37
N GLN A 180 -4.81 -12.21 -15.30
CA GLN A 180 -5.58 -12.48 -16.50
C GLN A 180 -4.79 -13.26 -17.54
N ARG A 181 -5.50 -14.09 -18.32
CA ARG A 181 -4.95 -14.78 -19.49
C ARG A 181 -4.34 -13.78 -20.47
N ALA A 182 -3.10 -14.04 -20.88
CA ALA A 182 -2.58 -13.38 -22.06
C ALA A 182 -3.43 -13.81 -23.27
N GLU A 183 -3.66 -12.90 -24.22
CA GLU A 183 -4.18 -13.35 -25.51
C GLU A 183 -3.15 -14.31 -26.14
N PRO A 184 -3.62 -15.33 -26.90
CA PRO A 184 -2.75 -16.25 -27.60
C PRO A 184 -1.96 -15.48 -28.66
N SER A 185 -0.81 -14.96 -28.27
CA SER A 185 0.11 -14.33 -29.19
C SER A 185 1.48 -14.89 -28.90
N LEU A 186 1.95 -15.74 -29.82
CA LEU A 186 3.26 -16.38 -29.88
C LEU A 186 3.44 -17.62 -28.97
N ASN A 187 2.37 -18.38 -28.72
CA ASN A 187 2.36 -19.75 -28.15
C ASN A 187 3.42 -20.05 -27.04
N PRO A 188 3.46 -19.32 -25.91
CA PRO A 188 3.90 -19.98 -24.69
C PRO A 188 2.88 -21.09 -24.38
N GLY A 189 3.37 -22.27 -24.03
CA GLY A 189 2.53 -23.35 -23.53
C GLY A 189 1.68 -22.89 -22.34
N PRO A 190 0.50 -23.51 -22.10
CA PRO A 190 -0.39 -23.12 -21.01
C PRO A 190 0.27 -23.19 -19.62
N VAL A 191 1.33 -23.99 -19.48
CA VAL A 191 2.10 -24.15 -18.23
C VAL A 191 3.04 -22.96 -18.01
N GLU A 192 3.79 -22.55 -19.03
CA GLU A 192 4.69 -21.40 -19.02
C GLU A 192 3.91 -20.09 -18.79
N GLU A 193 2.69 -20.01 -19.33
CA GLU A 193 1.81 -18.87 -19.07
C GLU A 193 1.43 -18.75 -17.58
N LEU A 194 1.11 -19.87 -16.94
CA LEU A 194 0.74 -19.91 -15.52
C LEU A 194 1.92 -19.57 -14.61
N GLU A 195 3.10 -20.09 -14.93
CA GLU A 195 4.35 -19.71 -14.27
C GLU A 195 4.60 -18.20 -14.39
N SER A 196 4.50 -17.64 -15.60
CA SER A 196 4.68 -16.22 -15.84
C SER A 196 3.65 -15.37 -15.07
N GLN A 197 2.40 -15.81 -15.00
CA GLN A 197 1.35 -15.15 -14.21
C GLN A 197 1.67 -15.16 -12.72
N MET A 198 2.10 -16.31 -12.17
CA MET A 198 2.48 -16.43 -10.77
C MET A 198 3.72 -15.59 -10.44
N GLY A 199 4.71 -15.58 -11.32
CA GLY A 199 5.90 -14.72 -11.20
C GLY A 199 5.52 -13.24 -11.14
N ARG A 200 4.70 -12.77 -12.09
CA ARG A 200 4.17 -11.39 -12.09
C ARG A 200 3.38 -11.08 -10.83
N LEU A 201 2.54 -12.00 -10.37
CA LEU A 201 1.76 -11.86 -9.13
C LEU A 201 2.69 -11.68 -7.91
N LYS A 202 3.72 -12.52 -7.76
CA LYS A 202 4.69 -12.38 -6.67
C LYS A 202 5.42 -11.03 -6.72
N THR A 203 5.87 -10.62 -7.91
CA THR A 203 6.56 -9.33 -8.06
C THR A 203 5.66 -8.16 -7.69
N ILE A 204 4.41 -8.13 -8.17
CA ILE A 204 3.52 -6.99 -7.89
C ILE A 204 3.10 -6.93 -6.42
N ILE A 205 2.97 -8.08 -5.75
CA ILE A 205 2.72 -8.14 -4.31
C ILE A 205 3.93 -7.58 -3.54
N GLY A 206 5.15 -7.95 -3.93
CA GLY A 206 6.37 -7.38 -3.34
C GLY A 206 6.47 -5.87 -3.55
N VAL A 207 6.19 -5.37 -4.75
CA VAL A 207 6.17 -3.93 -5.05
C VAL A 207 5.08 -3.21 -4.24
N SER A 208 3.88 -3.77 -4.16
CA SER A 208 2.77 -3.18 -3.40
C SER A 208 3.06 -3.15 -1.90
N SER A 209 3.68 -4.21 -1.37
CA SER A 209 4.15 -4.27 0.02
C SER A 209 5.18 -3.17 0.32
N ALA A 210 6.19 -3.00 -0.56
CA ALA A 210 7.18 -1.94 -0.39
C ALA A 210 6.56 -0.53 -0.41
N ILE A 211 5.58 -0.27 -1.30
CA ILE A 211 4.81 0.97 -1.33
C ILE A 211 4.07 1.17 0.00
N MET A 212 3.38 0.15 0.49
CA MET A 212 2.59 0.24 1.74
C MET A 212 3.48 0.46 2.97
N VAL A 213 4.61 -0.24 3.07
CA VAL A 213 5.62 0.00 4.12
C VAL A 213 6.13 1.44 4.07
N ALA A 214 6.49 1.94 2.89
CA ALA A 214 6.96 3.32 2.74
C ALA A 214 5.88 4.34 3.14
N GLY A 215 4.61 4.07 2.81
CA GLY A 215 3.47 4.87 3.23
C GLY A 215 3.30 4.93 4.75
N ILE A 216 3.42 3.80 5.45
CA ILE A 216 3.33 3.74 6.91
C ILE A 216 4.51 4.46 7.56
N LEU A 217 5.73 4.20 7.10
CA LEU A 217 6.92 4.88 7.63
C LEU A 217 6.79 6.40 7.52
N HIS A 218 6.31 6.89 6.38
CA HIS A 218 6.01 8.31 6.20
C HIS A 218 4.94 8.81 7.15
N MET A 219 3.81 8.10 7.26
CA MET A 219 2.69 8.49 8.12
C MET A 219 3.09 8.58 9.60
N VAL A 220 3.85 7.59 10.10
CA VAL A 220 4.36 7.56 11.48
C VAL A 220 5.34 8.71 11.68
N ALA A 221 6.32 8.89 10.79
CA ALA A 221 7.29 9.98 10.91
C ALA A 221 6.62 11.36 10.89
N TRP A 222 5.60 11.54 10.05
CA TRP A 222 4.82 12.76 9.93
C TRP A 222 4.04 13.10 11.22
N VAL A 223 3.35 12.12 11.81
CA VAL A 223 2.56 12.33 13.05
C VAL A 223 3.45 12.38 14.30
N ARG A 224 4.65 11.80 14.24
CA ARG A 224 5.62 11.87 15.33
C ARG A 224 6.37 13.20 15.40
N TRP A 225 6.50 13.93 14.29
CA TRP A 225 7.26 15.18 14.25
C TRP A 225 6.80 16.23 15.29
N PRO A 226 5.49 16.46 15.52
CA PRO A 226 4.99 17.32 16.60
C PRO A 226 5.55 17.01 18.00
N ALA A 227 5.98 15.78 18.28
CA ALA A 227 6.59 15.43 19.57
C ALA A 227 7.87 16.24 19.87
N ALA A 228 8.56 16.75 18.84
CA ALA A 228 9.72 17.62 19.03
C ALA A 228 9.36 19.00 19.61
N PHE A 229 8.09 19.36 19.58
CA PHE A 229 7.55 20.63 20.09
C PHE A 229 6.81 20.46 21.42
N ALA A 230 6.77 19.26 21.99
CA ALA A 230 6.09 19.00 23.26
C ALA A 230 6.79 19.76 24.42
N SER A 231 5.99 20.27 25.37
CA SER A 231 6.47 20.98 26.56
C SER A 231 7.08 20.04 27.60
N SER A 232 6.73 18.75 27.56
CA SER A 232 7.25 17.73 28.47
C SER A 232 7.61 16.43 27.72
N PRO A 233 8.58 15.63 28.25
CA PRO A 233 8.90 14.32 27.69
C PRO A 233 7.73 13.33 27.71
N GLU A 234 6.85 13.44 28.72
CA GLU A 234 5.66 12.59 28.83
C GLU A 234 4.71 12.83 27.65
N TYR A 235 4.42 14.09 27.33
CA TYR A 235 3.55 14.44 26.22
C TYR A 235 4.17 14.08 24.86
N ALA A 236 5.49 14.26 24.71
CA ALA A 236 6.23 13.77 23.53
C ALA A 236 6.09 12.24 23.36
N GLY A 237 6.11 11.51 24.47
CA GLY A 237 5.86 10.06 24.52
C GLY A 237 4.46 9.72 24.04
N GLN A 238 3.43 10.41 24.52
CA GLN A 238 2.04 10.19 24.11
C GLN A 238 1.82 10.42 22.60
N ILE A 239 2.42 11.47 22.03
CA ILE A 239 2.37 11.72 20.57
C ILE A 239 3.07 10.59 19.80
N SER A 240 4.22 10.14 20.29
CA SER A 240 4.96 9.03 19.67
C SER A 240 4.18 7.72 19.70
N ASP A 241 3.59 7.37 20.86
CA ASP A 241 2.75 6.18 21.05
C ASP A 241 1.51 6.23 20.15
N PHE A 242 0.92 7.42 19.98
CA PHE A 242 -0.21 7.61 19.06
C PHE A 242 0.20 7.36 17.61
N ALA A 243 1.32 7.94 17.17
CA ALA A 243 1.86 7.72 15.82
C ALA A 243 2.15 6.23 15.55
N GLU A 244 2.73 5.54 16.54
CA GLU A 244 3.02 4.10 16.53
C GLU A 244 1.73 3.28 16.36
N ARG A 245 0.73 3.47 17.22
CA ARG A 245 -0.57 2.77 17.12
C ARG A 245 -1.28 3.00 15.79
N MET A 246 -1.19 4.22 15.25
CA MET A 246 -1.72 4.55 13.94
C MET A 246 -0.98 3.79 12.82
N GLY A 247 0.35 3.70 12.92
CA GLY A 247 1.18 2.89 12.04
C GLY A 247 0.78 1.42 12.04
N LEU A 248 0.62 0.83 13.23
CA LEU A 248 0.16 -0.55 13.41
C LEU A 248 -1.22 -0.79 12.77
N TYR A 249 -2.17 0.12 13.00
CA TYR A 249 -3.52 0.02 12.44
C TYR A 249 -3.51 -0.02 10.91
N TRP A 250 -2.85 0.96 10.28
CA TRP A 250 -2.76 1.01 8.82
C TRP A 250 -1.90 -0.13 8.25
N GLY A 251 -0.88 -0.57 8.98
CA GLY A 251 -0.14 -1.81 8.72
C GLY A 251 -1.05 -3.02 8.57
N ALA A 252 -1.90 -3.27 9.58
CA ALA A 252 -2.85 -4.36 9.54
C ALA A 252 -3.85 -4.24 8.38
N ALA A 253 -4.39 -3.04 8.16
CA ALA A 253 -5.33 -2.79 7.06
C ALA A 253 -4.69 -3.06 5.69
N PHE A 254 -3.49 -2.54 5.45
CA PHE A 254 -2.74 -2.73 4.20
C PHE A 254 -2.37 -4.20 3.97
N SER A 255 -1.93 -4.91 5.01
CA SER A 255 -1.71 -6.36 4.95
C SER A 255 -2.97 -7.11 4.51
N LEU A 256 -4.15 -6.75 5.05
CA LEU A 256 -5.42 -7.38 4.69
C LEU A 256 -5.85 -7.05 3.25
N ILE A 257 -5.60 -5.82 2.77
CA ILE A 257 -5.84 -5.43 1.37
C ILE A 257 -5.01 -6.32 0.43
N ILE A 258 -3.72 -6.52 0.70
CA ILE A 258 -2.88 -7.40 -0.13
C ILE A 258 -3.40 -8.85 -0.03
N ALA A 259 -3.72 -9.34 1.18
CA ALA A 259 -4.18 -10.71 1.38
C ALA A 259 -5.48 -11.02 0.62
N THR A 260 -6.45 -10.10 0.67
CA THR A 260 -7.73 -10.24 -0.04
C THR A 260 -7.60 -10.20 -1.56
N PHE A 261 -6.51 -9.67 -2.10
CA PHE A 261 -6.17 -9.81 -3.51
C PHE A 261 -5.40 -11.12 -3.79
N TYR A 262 -4.39 -11.40 -2.98
CA TYR A 262 -3.41 -12.47 -3.21
C TYR A 262 -4.05 -13.85 -3.15
N VAL A 263 -4.74 -14.15 -2.05
CA VAL A 263 -5.33 -15.48 -1.78
C VAL A 263 -6.27 -15.93 -2.91
N PRO A 264 -7.29 -15.15 -3.33
CA PRO A 264 -8.16 -15.58 -4.42
C PRO A 264 -7.44 -15.67 -5.77
N SER A 265 -6.41 -14.84 -5.99
CA SER A 265 -5.61 -14.89 -7.21
C SER A 265 -4.81 -16.19 -7.31
N VAL A 266 -4.13 -16.60 -6.23
CA VAL A 266 -3.41 -17.87 -6.17
C VAL A 266 -4.36 -19.05 -6.34
N TYR A 267 -5.51 -19.04 -5.65
CA TYR A 267 -6.50 -20.11 -5.77
C TYR A 267 -6.99 -20.27 -7.23
N ARG A 268 -7.25 -19.15 -7.92
CA ARG A 268 -7.64 -19.15 -9.33
C ARG A 268 -6.53 -19.66 -10.25
N LEU A 269 -5.27 -19.26 -10.03
CA LEU A 269 -4.15 -19.75 -10.82
C LEU A 269 -3.92 -21.25 -10.61
N ARG A 270 -4.04 -21.74 -9.37
CA ARG A 270 -3.97 -23.16 -9.03
C ARG A 270 -5.08 -23.95 -9.73
N ALA A 271 -6.34 -23.52 -9.62
CA ALA A 271 -7.45 -24.21 -10.27
C ALA A 271 -7.27 -24.29 -11.79
N ARG A 272 -6.72 -23.23 -12.40
CA ARG A 272 -6.35 -23.24 -13.83
C ARG A 272 -5.23 -24.23 -14.13
N ALA A 273 -4.18 -24.26 -13.31
CA ALA A 273 -3.10 -25.22 -13.46
C ALA A 273 -3.63 -26.66 -13.39
N GLU A 274 -4.44 -26.99 -12.37
CA GLU A 274 -5.04 -28.31 -12.23
C GLU A 274 -5.90 -28.70 -13.44
N ALA A 275 -6.66 -27.77 -14.00
CA ALA A 275 -7.43 -27.99 -15.22
C ALA A 275 -6.53 -28.24 -16.45
N THR A 276 -5.43 -27.49 -16.59
CA THR A 276 -4.43 -27.70 -17.66
C THR A 276 -3.80 -29.10 -17.56
N PHE A 277 -3.42 -29.54 -16.36
CA PHE A 277 -2.86 -30.88 -16.15
C PHE A 277 -3.86 -31.99 -16.42
N ARG A 278 -5.14 -31.80 -16.05
CA ARG A 278 -6.22 -32.78 -16.36
C ARG A 278 -6.51 -32.89 -17.86
N ALA A 279 -6.32 -31.82 -18.62
CA ALA A 279 -6.55 -31.82 -20.06
C ALA A 279 -5.49 -32.61 -20.86
N GLY A 280 -4.34 -32.96 -20.25
CA GLY A 280 -3.43 -33.99 -20.77
C GLY A 280 -2.70 -33.65 -22.07
N GLY A 281 -2.24 -32.40 -22.26
CA GLY A 281 -1.43 -32.03 -23.44
C GLY A 281 -0.01 -32.61 -23.43
N GLU A 282 0.62 -32.73 -24.60
CA GLU A 282 1.98 -33.28 -24.78
C GLU A 282 3.04 -32.58 -23.88
N GLU A 283 2.94 -31.27 -23.68
CA GLU A 283 3.84 -30.50 -22.80
C GLU A 283 3.77 -30.90 -21.32
N VAL A 284 2.67 -31.52 -20.91
CA VAL A 284 2.40 -31.93 -19.53
C VAL A 284 2.65 -33.42 -19.32
N ALA A 285 2.74 -34.19 -20.41
CA ALA A 285 3.00 -35.62 -20.36
C ALA A 285 4.36 -35.89 -19.69
N GLY A 286 4.34 -36.64 -18.59
CA GLY A 286 5.55 -37.04 -17.85
C GLY A 286 6.01 -36.09 -16.74
N ARG A 287 5.34 -34.94 -16.51
CA ARG A 287 5.61 -34.10 -15.33
C ARG A 287 4.74 -34.55 -14.15
N ASP A 288 5.35 -34.72 -12.97
CA ASP A 288 4.58 -34.86 -11.73
C ASP A 288 3.87 -33.53 -11.43
N LYS A 289 2.53 -33.58 -11.40
CA LYS A 289 1.67 -32.42 -11.18
C LYS A 289 1.96 -31.74 -9.83
N ASP A 290 2.06 -32.51 -8.76
CA ASP A 290 2.15 -31.96 -7.41
C ASP A 290 3.54 -31.38 -7.17
N GLU A 291 4.57 -32.03 -7.72
CA GLU A 291 5.93 -31.48 -7.75
C GLU A 291 6.00 -30.17 -8.54
N TRP A 292 5.37 -30.12 -9.72
CA TRP A 292 5.34 -28.90 -10.54
C TRP A 292 4.60 -27.75 -9.83
N LEU A 293 3.41 -28.01 -9.26
CA LEU A 293 2.66 -27.00 -8.51
C LEU A 293 3.48 -26.47 -7.32
N LYS A 294 4.20 -27.36 -6.64
CA LYS A 294 5.08 -27.02 -5.52
C LYS A 294 6.28 -26.19 -5.95
N ALA A 295 6.93 -26.52 -7.05
CA ALA A 295 8.09 -25.79 -7.57
C ALA A 295 7.75 -24.35 -7.96
N HIS A 296 6.54 -24.12 -8.49
CA HIS A 296 6.11 -22.81 -8.97
C HIS A 296 5.34 -22.00 -7.92
N GLY A 297 5.20 -22.51 -6.70
CA GLY A 297 4.51 -21.86 -5.58
C GLY A 297 2.98 -21.77 -5.77
N LEU A 298 2.41 -22.64 -6.59
CA LEU A 298 0.97 -22.83 -6.75
C LEU A 298 0.43 -23.87 -5.77
N ALA A 299 1.31 -24.66 -5.13
CA ALA A 299 0.94 -25.47 -3.99
C ALA A 299 0.62 -24.56 -2.79
N MET A 300 -0.53 -24.83 -2.14
CA MET A 300 -0.95 -24.12 -0.93
C MET A 300 -0.25 -24.70 0.30
N ILE A 301 1.08 -24.78 0.26
CA ILE A 301 1.89 -25.24 1.38
C ILE A 301 2.31 -24.00 2.17
N PRO A 302 1.86 -23.84 3.44
CA PRO A 302 2.13 -22.64 4.22
C PRO A 302 3.61 -22.23 4.27
N SER A 303 4.52 -23.22 4.34
CA SER A 303 5.97 -22.96 4.39
C SER A 303 6.53 -22.32 3.12
N GLN A 304 5.99 -22.62 1.93
CA GLN A 304 6.43 -22.00 0.67
C GLN A 304 5.86 -20.60 0.49
N GLN A 305 4.80 -20.29 1.22
CA GLN A 305 4.18 -18.97 1.23
C GLN A 305 4.86 -18.04 2.25
N ILE A 306 5.84 -18.50 3.03
CA ILE A 306 6.51 -17.69 4.07
C ILE A 306 7.05 -16.36 3.52
N PRO A 307 7.80 -16.30 2.39
CA PRO A 307 8.26 -15.02 1.86
C PRO A 307 7.10 -14.11 1.44
N ALA A 308 6.02 -14.68 0.92
CA ALA A 308 4.80 -13.94 0.60
C ALA A 308 4.09 -13.46 1.87
N PHE A 309 4.06 -14.26 2.94
CA PHE A 309 3.54 -13.85 4.25
C PHE A 309 4.39 -12.75 4.88
N PHE A 310 5.71 -12.79 4.78
CA PHE A 310 6.55 -11.69 5.21
C PHE A 310 6.28 -10.43 4.38
N ALA A 311 6.13 -10.54 3.07
CA ALA A 311 5.73 -9.39 2.25
C ALA A 311 4.33 -8.87 2.64
N LEU A 312 3.39 -9.76 2.92
CA LEU A 312 2.05 -9.42 3.39
C LEU A 312 2.09 -8.70 4.74
N LEU A 313 2.94 -9.15 5.67
CA LEU A 313 3.07 -8.64 7.03
C LEU A 313 4.10 -7.51 7.15
N ALA A 314 4.91 -7.23 6.13
CA ALA A 314 5.92 -6.19 6.20
C ALA A 314 5.36 -4.83 6.60
N PRO A 315 4.17 -4.38 6.10
CA PRO A 315 3.50 -3.18 6.60
C PRO A 315 3.26 -3.21 8.12
N LEU A 316 2.80 -4.34 8.66
CA LEU A 316 2.56 -4.54 10.09
C LEU A 316 3.88 -4.57 10.91
N LEU A 317 4.95 -5.10 10.34
CA LEU A 317 6.23 -5.28 11.02
C LEU A 317 7.17 -4.06 10.91
N ALA A 318 6.87 -3.11 10.02
CA ALA A 318 7.75 -1.97 9.75
C ALA A 318 8.07 -1.15 11.02
N GLU A 319 7.10 -1.01 11.90
CA GLU A 319 7.19 -0.17 13.09
C GLU A 319 7.91 -0.85 14.27
N PRO A 320 7.57 -2.09 14.71
CA PRO A 320 8.33 -2.79 15.76
C PRO A 320 9.82 -2.98 15.43
N ILE A 321 10.15 -3.19 14.15
CA ILE A 321 11.53 -3.32 13.69
C ILE A 321 12.25 -1.96 13.79
N GLY A 322 11.60 -0.88 13.35
CA GLY A 322 12.16 0.47 13.43
C GLY A 322 12.47 0.89 14.87
N SER A 323 11.54 0.66 15.80
CA SER A 323 11.73 1.03 17.21
C SER A 323 12.81 0.18 17.90
N SER A 324 12.92 -1.10 17.56
CA SER A 324 13.98 -1.98 18.07
C SER A 324 15.36 -1.59 17.54
N LEU A 325 15.47 -1.26 16.25
CA LEU A 325 16.72 -0.78 15.66
C LEU A 325 17.15 0.56 16.25
N ALA A 326 16.20 1.47 16.51
CA ALA A 326 16.49 2.74 17.17
C ALA A 326 17.06 2.53 18.58
N LYS A 327 16.48 1.61 19.37
CA LYS A 327 16.99 1.22 20.69
C LYS A 327 18.38 0.59 20.63
N LEU A 328 18.65 -0.24 19.63
CA LEU A 328 19.95 -0.90 19.43
C LEU A 328 21.05 0.04 18.92
N SER A 329 20.69 1.05 18.11
CA SER A 329 21.65 2.09 17.68
C SER A 329 22.13 2.98 18.83
N GLY A 330 21.65 2.74 20.05
CA GLY A 330 22.26 3.25 21.26
C GLY A 330 22.24 4.77 21.34
N SER A 331 21.21 5.43 20.79
CA SER A 331 20.98 6.84 21.11
C SER A 331 20.39 6.87 22.52
N PRO A 332 21.17 7.23 23.56
CA PRO A 332 20.63 7.46 24.87
C PRO A 332 20.02 8.85 24.78
N LEU A 333 18.82 8.97 24.20
CA LEU A 333 18.00 10.16 24.41
C LEU A 333 17.49 10.06 25.85
N MET A 334 18.34 10.59 26.75
CA MET A 334 18.00 11.19 28.03
C MET A 334 16.94 10.45 28.84
N GLY A 335 17.35 9.35 29.47
CA GLY A 335 16.80 9.02 30.78
C GLY A 335 17.59 9.79 31.84
N GLY A 336 17.00 10.86 32.38
CA GLY A 336 17.54 11.64 33.51
C GLY A 336 18.23 12.93 33.13
#